data_AF-A0A661XWI3-F1
#
_entry.id   AF-A0A661XWI3-F1
#
_cell.length_a   1.000
_cell.length_b   1.000
_cell.length_c   1.000
_cell.angle_alpha   90.00
_cell.angle_beta   90.00
_cell.angle_gamma   90.00
#
_symmetry.space_group_name_H-M   'P 1'
#
loop_
_entity.id
_entity.type
_entity.pdbx_description
1 polymer ?
#
loop_
_entity_poly.entity_id
_entity_poly.type
_entity_poly.pdbx_seq_one_letter_code
_entity_poly.pdbx_strand_id
1 'polypeptide(L)'
;MPTTVSVYNPEVMIRWEPLDGDNTYVIKLKDLFEQTIMVAETNDPYYTIDFKDSKLSGAIVENLVIVNVSVKGNEDLKSKDAAIERISDDGSASFVVELKGLEENLGEKSAINNLILAEFYEENNLLLDALTSYEGAIKMSPDVEYFKEAYDEFLLRTGLKR
;
A
#
# COMPACT_ATOMS: atom_id res chain seq x y z
N MET A 1 -4.36 9.61 -4.48
CA MET A 1 -3.91 8.29 -4.97
C MET A 1 -3.43 8.42 -6.40
N PRO A 2 -2.29 7.83 -6.76
CA PRO A 2 -1.87 7.70 -8.16
C PRO A 2 -2.86 6.82 -8.93
N THR A 3 -2.98 7.02 -10.24
CA THR A 3 -3.92 6.28 -11.10
C THR A 3 -3.50 4.84 -11.36
N THR A 4 -2.20 4.57 -11.30
CA THR A 4 -1.61 3.23 -11.42
C THR A 4 -0.35 3.17 -10.56
N VAL A 5 -0.18 2.10 -9.78
CA VAL A 5 1.01 1.84 -8.96
C VAL A 5 1.38 0.37 -9.04
N SER A 6 2.68 0.10 -8.92
CA SER A 6 3.19 -1.27 -8.84
C SER A 6 3.59 -1.60 -7.41
N VAL A 7 3.41 -2.86 -7.02
CA VAL A 7 3.78 -3.38 -5.71
C VAL A 7 4.48 -4.72 -5.79
N TYR A 8 5.36 -5.03 -4.85
CA TYR A 8 6.03 -6.32 -4.76
C TYR A 8 5.44 -7.20 -3.66
N ASN A 9 5.19 -6.62 -2.49
CA ASN A 9 4.74 -7.40 -1.35
C ASN A 9 3.33 -7.96 -1.55
N PRO A 10 3.03 -9.13 -0.96
CA PRO A 10 1.69 -9.68 -0.99
C PRO A 10 0.71 -8.88 -0.12
N GLU A 11 1.18 -8.14 0.87
CA GLU A 11 0.37 -7.29 1.73
C GLU A 11 0.80 -5.85 1.56
N VAL A 12 -0.13 -4.99 1.15
CA VAL A 12 0.13 -3.56 0.96
C VAL A 12 -0.98 -2.72 1.58
N MET A 13 -0.60 -1.61 2.19
CA MET A 13 -1.52 -0.64 2.74
C MET A 13 -1.83 0.47 1.75
N ILE A 14 -3.11 0.75 1.56
CA ILE A 14 -3.60 1.98 0.93
C ILE A 14 -4.06 2.94 2.02
N ARG A 15 -3.85 4.24 1.79
CA ARG A 15 -4.23 5.30 2.73
C ARG A 15 -4.86 6.47 1.98
N TRP A 16 -5.79 7.15 2.64
CA TRP A 16 -6.42 8.37 2.17
C TRP A 16 -6.51 9.41 3.29
N GLU A 17 -6.82 10.65 2.93
CA GLU A 17 -7.06 11.70 3.92
C GLU A 17 -8.41 11.44 4.61
N PRO A 18 -8.45 11.40 5.97
CA PRO A 18 -9.70 11.26 6.68
C PRO A 18 -10.59 12.48 6.43
N LEU A 19 -11.88 12.24 6.21
CA LEU A 19 -12.88 13.30 6.21
C LEU A 19 -13.32 13.60 7.64
N ASP A 20 -13.61 14.87 7.93
CA ASP A 20 -14.12 15.29 9.24
C ASP A 20 -15.40 14.53 9.63
N GLY A 21 -15.42 14.00 10.85
CA GLY A 21 -16.55 13.26 11.44
C GLY A 21 -16.39 11.73 11.45
N ASP A 22 -17.39 11.04 12.03
CA ASP A 22 -17.43 9.57 12.11
C ASP A 22 -17.88 8.97 10.78
N ASN A 23 -16.98 9.00 9.80
CA ASN A 23 -17.22 8.44 8.47
C ASN A 23 -16.89 6.94 8.44
N THR A 24 -17.70 6.16 7.71
CA THR A 24 -17.38 4.77 7.37
C THR A 24 -17.01 4.72 5.89
N TYR A 25 -15.83 4.21 5.57
CA TYR A 25 -15.34 4.07 4.22
C TYR A 25 -15.68 2.68 3.68
N VAL A 26 -16.12 2.64 2.43
CA VAL A 26 -16.43 1.43 1.66
C VAL A 26 -15.36 1.28 0.58
N ILE A 27 -14.57 0.23 0.69
CA ILE A 27 -13.49 -0.13 -0.22
C ILE A 27 -14.02 -1.20 -1.16
N LYS A 28 -13.99 -0.94 -2.46
CA LYS A 28 -14.36 -1.90 -3.50
C LYS A 28 -13.10 -2.30 -4.24
N LEU A 29 -12.81 -3.60 -4.24
CA LEU A 29 -11.79 -4.18 -5.09
C LEU A 29 -12.47 -4.79 -6.31
N LYS A 30 -12.00 -4.42 -7.50
CA LYS A 30 -12.51 -4.89 -8.78
C LYS A 30 -11.40 -5.54 -9.60
N ASP A 31 -11.78 -6.41 -10.53
CA ASP A 31 -10.89 -6.91 -11.57
C ASP A 31 -10.70 -5.86 -12.69
N LEU A 32 -9.90 -6.20 -13.70
CA LEU A 32 -9.66 -5.36 -14.87
C LEU A 32 -10.89 -5.17 -15.79
N PHE A 33 -11.95 -5.96 -15.57
CA PHE A 33 -13.25 -5.83 -16.24
C PHE A 33 -14.27 -5.04 -15.39
N GLU A 34 -13.78 -4.34 -14.35
CA GLU A 34 -14.58 -3.59 -13.36
C GLU A 34 -15.59 -4.43 -12.57
N GLN A 35 -15.48 -5.76 -12.61
CA GLN A 35 -16.32 -6.64 -11.80
C GLN A 35 -15.86 -6.59 -10.35
N THR A 36 -16.80 -6.36 -9.44
CA THR A 36 -16.48 -6.30 -8.01
C THR A 36 -16.12 -7.69 -7.49
N ILE A 37 -14.89 -7.84 -7.03
CA ILE A 37 -14.36 -9.06 -6.41
C ILE A 37 -14.78 -9.10 -4.94
N MET A 38 -14.58 -7.97 -4.25
CA MET A 38 -14.93 -7.83 -2.84
C MET A 38 -15.23 -6.39 -2.45
N VAL A 39 -15.99 -6.26 -1.36
CA VAL A 39 -16.32 -5.00 -0.72
C VAL A 39 -15.96 -5.12 0.76
N ALA A 40 -15.23 -4.15 1.28
CA ALA A 40 -14.88 -4.04 2.69
C ALA A 40 -15.35 -2.69 3.24
N GLU A 41 -15.61 -2.65 4.55
CA GLU A 41 -15.93 -1.41 5.27
C GLU A 41 -14.90 -1.17 6.37
N THR A 42 -14.46 0.07 6.55
CA THR A 42 -13.56 0.45 7.65
C THR A 42 -13.85 1.88 8.11
N ASN A 43 -13.60 2.17 9.38
CA ASN A 43 -13.64 3.51 9.94
C ASN A 43 -12.26 4.18 9.91
N ASP A 44 -11.21 3.39 9.72
CA ASP A 44 -9.86 3.89 9.62
C ASP A 44 -9.61 4.53 8.24
N PRO A 45 -8.74 5.55 8.12
CA PRO A 45 -8.39 6.16 6.84
C PRO A 45 -7.38 5.33 6.03
N TYR A 46 -7.32 4.02 6.27
CA TYR A 46 -6.44 3.08 5.59
C TYR A 46 -7.10 1.70 5.46
N TYR A 47 -6.60 0.92 4.52
CA TYR A 47 -6.99 -0.47 4.32
C TYR A 47 -5.80 -1.29 3.83
N THR A 48 -5.66 -2.51 4.32
CA THR A 48 -4.61 -3.44 3.88
C THR A 48 -5.18 -4.42 2.86
N ILE A 49 -4.57 -4.47 1.68
CA ILE A 49 -4.89 -5.42 0.62
C ILE A 49 -3.94 -6.60 0.76
N ASP A 50 -4.50 -7.81 0.90
CA ASP A 50 -3.76 -9.06 0.89
C ASP A 50 -3.98 -9.79 -0.45
N PHE A 51 -2.96 -9.79 -1.28
CA PHE A 51 -2.91 -10.49 -2.58
C PHE A 51 -2.86 -12.01 -2.45
N LYS A 52 -2.66 -12.57 -1.24
CA LYS A 52 -2.77 -14.01 -0.99
C LYS A 52 -4.19 -14.44 -0.66
N ASP A 53 -5.14 -13.50 -0.47
CA ASP A 53 -6.53 -13.85 -0.26
C ASP A 53 -7.06 -14.67 -1.46
N SER A 54 -7.73 -15.78 -1.18
CA SER A 54 -8.17 -16.73 -2.20
C SER A 54 -9.26 -16.17 -3.11
N LYS A 55 -10.08 -15.22 -2.63
CA LYS A 55 -11.09 -14.54 -3.45
C LYS A 55 -10.43 -13.55 -4.39
N LEU A 56 -9.38 -12.87 -3.93
CA LEU A 56 -8.64 -11.91 -4.75
C LEU A 56 -7.75 -12.62 -5.78
N SER A 57 -6.86 -13.49 -5.34
CA SER A 57 -5.92 -14.23 -6.20
C SER A 57 -6.60 -15.08 -7.29
N GLY A 58 -7.80 -15.61 -7.02
CA GLY A 58 -8.56 -16.38 -8.01
C GLY A 58 -9.32 -15.54 -9.04
N ALA A 59 -9.52 -14.24 -8.78
CA ALA A 59 -10.31 -13.34 -9.63
C ALA A 59 -9.47 -12.31 -10.39
N ILE A 60 -8.28 -11.98 -9.90
CA ILE A 60 -7.37 -11.05 -10.58
C ILE A 60 -6.63 -11.72 -11.74
N VAL A 61 -6.45 -10.98 -12.83
CA VAL A 61 -5.67 -11.39 -14.00
C VAL A 61 -4.46 -10.45 -14.08
N GLU A 62 -3.30 -11.00 -14.46
CA GLU A 62 -2.02 -10.26 -14.48
C GLU A 62 -1.66 -9.61 -13.13
N ASN A 63 -2.17 -10.15 -12.02
CA ASN A 63 -1.99 -9.61 -10.67
C ASN A 63 -2.43 -8.14 -10.50
N LEU A 64 -3.36 -7.67 -11.33
CA LEU A 64 -3.88 -6.31 -11.28
C LEU A 64 -5.23 -6.27 -10.55
N VAL A 65 -5.37 -5.31 -9.62
CA VAL A 65 -6.62 -5.00 -8.93
C VAL A 65 -6.94 -3.51 -9.07
N ILE A 66 -8.21 -3.19 -9.31
CA ILE A 66 -8.70 -1.81 -9.31
C ILE A 66 -9.34 -1.52 -7.95
N VAL A 67 -8.88 -0.47 -7.28
CA VAL A 67 -9.37 -0.03 -5.99
C VAL A 67 -10.21 1.23 -6.14
N ASN A 68 -11.37 1.22 -5.49
CA ASN A 68 -12.20 2.41 -5.31
C ASN A 68 -12.58 2.56 -3.82
N VAL A 69 -12.44 3.76 -3.28
CA VAL A 69 -12.85 4.08 -1.90
C VAL A 69 -13.99 5.09 -1.95
N SER A 70 -15.04 4.86 -1.18
CA SER A 70 -16.22 5.74 -1.10
C SER A 70 -16.70 5.91 0.33
N VAL A 71 -17.47 6.95 0.63
CA VAL A 71 -18.07 7.14 1.96
C VAL A 71 -19.44 6.47 2.02
N LYS A 72 -19.68 5.67 3.05
CA LYS A 72 -20.96 5.00 3.28
C LYS A 72 -22.06 6.04 3.46
N GLY A 73 -23.10 5.97 2.63
CA GLY A 73 -24.22 6.91 2.65
C GLY A 73 -23.98 8.20 1.87
N ASN A 74 -22.82 8.38 1.23
CA ASN A 74 -22.56 9.51 0.34
C ASN A 74 -21.79 9.04 -0.92
N GLU A 75 -22.53 8.64 -1.94
CA GLU A 75 -21.98 8.09 -3.20
C GLU A 75 -21.23 9.13 -4.05
N ASP A 76 -21.42 10.42 -3.78
CA ASP A 76 -20.70 11.51 -4.45
C ASP A 76 -19.27 11.68 -3.91
N LEU A 77 -19.03 11.28 -2.66
CA LEU A 77 -17.70 11.29 -2.05
C LEU A 77 -16.99 9.96 -2.30
N LYS A 78 -16.38 9.85 -3.48
CA LYS A 78 -15.57 8.70 -3.88
C LYS A 78 -14.21 9.11 -4.44
N SER A 79 -13.23 8.25 -4.25
CA SER A 79 -11.94 8.35 -4.90
C SER A 79 -12.07 8.09 -6.40
N LYS A 80 -11.05 8.49 -7.15
CA LYS A 80 -10.82 7.93 -8.48
C LYS A 80 -10.43 6.46 -8.34
N ASP A 81 -10.66 5.70 -9.41
CA ASP A 81 -10.19 4.33 -9.51
C ASP A 81 -8.66 4.34 -9.61
N ALA A 82 -8.02 3.50 -8.81
CA ALA A 82 -6.57 3.33 -8.78
C ALA A 82 -6.24 1.87 -9.09
N ALA A 83 -5.42 1.63 -10.11
CA ALA A 83 -4.93 0.29 -10.43
C ALA A 83 -3.68 -0.03 -9.62
N ILE A 84 -3.67 -1.18 -8.94
CA ILE A 84 -2.53 -1.70 -8.21
C ILE A 84 -2.14 -3.00 -8.89
N GLU A 85 -0.93 -3.02 -9.45
CA GLU A 85 -0.36 -4.20 -10.11
C GLU A 85 0.70 -4.81 -9.22
N ARG A 86 0.53 -6.08 -8.85
CA ARG A 86 1.57 -6.80 -8.11
C ARG A 86 2.57 -7.42 -9.08
N ILE A 87 3.82 -6.97 -8.99
CA ILE A 87 4.94 -7.48 -9.78
C ILE A 87 5.16 -8.96 -9.42
N SER A 88 5.27 -9.78 -10.45
CA SER A 88 5.57 -11.20 -10.30
C SER A 88 7.03 -11.39 -9.89
N ASP A 89 7.30 -12.24 -8.92
CA ASP A 89 8.66 -12.66 -8.58
C ASP A 89 9.14 -13.71 -9.59
N ASP A 90 9.61 -13.25 -10.75
CA ASP A 90 10.31 -14.10 -11.72
C ASP A 90 11.81 -14.25 -11.40
N GLY A 91 12.28 -13.62 -10.30
CA GLY A 91 13.66 -13.63 -9.84
C GLY A 91 14.67 -12.97 -10.77
N SER A 92 14.24 -12.39 -11.90
CA SER A 92 15.13 -11.88 -12.95
C SER A 92 15.31 -10.36 -12.90
N ALA A 93 14.34 -9.64 -12.33
CA ALA A 93 14.43 -8.20 -12.17
C ALA A 93 15.52 -7.82 -11.16
N SER A 94 16.35 -6.84 -11.50
CA SER A 94 17.50 -6.41 -10.67
C SER A 94 17.08 -6.03 -9.25
N PHE A 95 15.95 -5.32 -9.11
CA PHE A 95 15.43 -4.92 -7.80
C PHE A 95 15.09 -6.12 -6.90
N VAL A 96 14.63 -7.25 -7.47
CA VAL A 96 14.29 -8.46 -6.69
C VAL A 96 15.54 -9.10 -6.12
N VAL A 97 16.61 -9.13 -6.91
CA VAL A 97 17.91 -9.66 -6.47
C VAL A 97 18.49 -8.78 -5.37
N GLU A 98 18.44 -7.46 -5.56
CA GLU A 98 18.89 -6.48 -4.57
C GLU A 98 18.07 -6.55 -3.27
N LEU A 99 16.75 -6.66 -3.38
CA LEU A 99 15.86 -6.80 -2.23
C LEU A 99 16.17 -8.06 -1.43
N LYS A 100 16.29 -9.22 -2.10
CA LYS A 100 16.63 -10.49 -1.43
C LYS A 100 17.97 -10.39 -0.72
N GLY A 101 18.97 -9.80 -1.38
CA GLY A 101 20.27 -9.55 -0.76
C GLY A 101 20.16 -8.62 0.46
N LEU A 102 19.35 -7.57 0.38
CA LEU A 102 19.10 -6.66 1.50
C LEU A 102 18.43 -7.40 2.67
N GLU A 103 17.35 -8.13 2.42
CA GLU A 103 16.59 -8.88 3.43
C GLU A 103 17.44 -9.91 4.17
N GLU A 104 18.34 -10.61 3.47
CA GLU A 104 19.29 -11.55 4.08
C GLU A 104 20.24 -10.89 5.08
N ASN A 105 20.53 -9.58 4.92
CA ASN A 105 21.41 -8.81 5.79
C ASN A 105 20.67 -8.10 6.95
N LEU A 106 19.36 -7.89 6.85
CA LEU A 106 18.60 -7.13 7.85
C LEU A 106 18.39 -7.90 9.17
N GLY A 107 18.52 -9.22 9.17
CA GLY A 107 18.35 -10.03 10.39
C GLY A 107 16.90 -9.99 10.92
N GLU A 108 16.73 -9.89 12.25
CA GLU A 108 15.40 -9.91 12.86
C GLU A 108 14.57 -8.65 12.57
N LYS A 109 13.26 -8.81 12.36
CA LYS A 109 12.35 -7.70 12.07
C LYS A 109 12.41 -6.63 13.18
N SER A 110 12.65 -5.38 12.77
CA SER A 110 12.76 -4.23 13.67
C SER A 110 12.21 -2.97 13.00
N ALA A 111 12.00 -1.91 13.78
CA ALA A 111 11.54 -0.62 13.25
C ALA A 111 12.54 -0.02 12.25
N ILE A 112 13.85 -0.15 12.53
CA ILE A 112 14.90 0.33 11.62
C ILE A 112 14.93 -0.48 10.32
N ASN A 113 14.70 -1.79 10.37
CA ASN A 113 14.64 -2.61 9.16
C ASN A 113 13.44 -2.24 8.28
N ASN A 114 12.29 -1.92 8.88
CA ASN A 114 11.15 -1.39 8.14
C ASN A 114 11.48 -0.04 7.49
N LEU A 115 12.23 0.84 8.16
CA LEU A 115 12.66 2.11 7.55
C LEU A 115 13.59 1.87 6.36
N ILE A 116 14.58 0.99 6.50
CA ILE A 116 15.52 0.64 5.42
C ILE A 116 14.76 0.06 4.22
N LEU A 117 13.81 -0.84 4.46
CA LEU A 117 12.95 -1.38 3.41
C LEU A 117 12.10 -0.28 2.75
N ALA A 118 11.59 0.66 3.54
CA ALA A 118 10.81 1.77 3.02
C ALA A 118 11.61 2.63 2.03
N GLU A 119 12.84 2.99 2.39
CA GLU A 119 13.77 3.72 1.53
C GLU A 119 14.08 2.93 0.25
N PHE A 120 14.39 1.64 0.38
CA PHE A 120 14.65 0.76 -0.77
C PHE A 120 13.46 0.72 -1.75
N TYR A 121 12.24 0.56 -1.23
CA TYR A 121 11.04 0.56 -2.06
C TYR A 121 10.77 1.93 -2.69
N GLU A 122 11.05 3.02 -1.98
CA GLU A 122 10.92 4.39 -2.50
C GLU A 122 11.87 4.62 -3.68
N GLU A 123 13.15 4.22 -3.55
CA GLU A 123 14.15 4.31 -4.62
C GLU A 123 13.78 3.50 -5.86
N ASN A 124 13.05 2.40 -5.67
CA ASN A 124 12.55 1.52 -6.73
C ASN A 124 11.14 1.89 -7.22
N ASN A 125 10.60 3.04 -6.81
CA ASN A 125 9.27 3.54 -7.20
C ASN A 125 8.09 2.62 -6.80
N LEU A 126 8.30 1.76 -5.79
CA LEU A 126 7.30 0.88 -5.18
C LEU A 126 6.61 1.60 -4.01
N LEU A 127 5.88 2.67 -4.35
CA LEU A 127 5.43 3.66 -3.36
C LEU A 127 4.48 3.10 -2.29
N LEU A 128 3.64 2.12 -2.60
CA LEU A 128 2.77 1.50 -1.59
C LEU A 128 3.53 0.54 -0.67
N ASP A 129 4.54 -0.16 -1.18
CA ASP A 129 5.42 -0.98 -0.34
C ASP A 129 6.25 -0.09 0.60
N ALA A 130 6.73 1.05 0.08
CA ALA A 130 7.41 2.07 0.87
C ALA A 130 6.51 2.61 1.99
N LEU A 131 5.29 3.04 1.63
CA LEU A 131 4.29 3.52 2.59
C LEU A 131 4.00 2.48 3.68
N THR A 132 3.78 1.23 3.28
CA THR A 132 3.50 0.13 4.21
C THR A 132 4.66 -0.09 5.19
N SER A 133 5.89 0.02 4.68
CA SER A 133 7.11 -0.14 5.47
C SER A 133 7.34 1.03 6.44
N TYR A 134 7.16 2.29 6.01
CA TYR A 134 7.23 3.45 6.90
C TYR A 134 6.23 3.35 8.07
N GLU A 135 4.99 2.97 7.78
CA GLU A 135 3.94 2.79 8.78
C GLU A 135 4.26 1.61 9.71
N GLY A 136 4.88 0.55 9.18
CA GLY A 136 5.45 -0.53 9.97
C GLY A 136 6.54 -0.07 10.95
N ALA A 137 7.43 0.84 10.54
CA ALA A 137 8.45 1.42 11.41
C ALA A 137 7.83 2.25 12.54
N ILE A 138 6.89 3.15 12.21
CA ILE A 138 6.19 4.00 13.19
C ILE A 138 5.40 3.14 14.18
N LYS A 139 4.71 2.08 13.71
CA LYS A 139 3.94 1.19 14.58
C LYS A 139 4.82 0.42 15.58
N MET A 140 6.03 0.04 15.18
CA MET A 140 6.95 -0.69 16.05
C MET A 140 7.66 0.23 17.06
N SER A 141 7.84 1.51 16.74
CA SER A 141 8.52 2.48 17.60
C SER A 141 7.89 3.88 17.47
N PRO A 142 6.67 4.07 18.01
CA PRO A 142 5.89 5.29 17.84
C PRO A 142 6.45 6.51 18.60
N ASP A 143 7.35 6.25 19.54
CA ASP A 143 8.08 7.23 20.34
C ASP A 143 9.31 7.80 19.62
N VAL A 144 9.74 7.19 18.51
CA VAL A 144 10.88 7.65 17.72
C VAL A 144 10.39 8.68 16.70
N GLU A 145 10.64 9.96 16.98
CA GLU A 145 10.16 11.06 16.14
C GLU A 145 10.73 11.02 14.72
N TYR A 146 11.98 10.57 14.57
CA TYR A 146 12.64 10.44 13.27
C TYR A 146 11.85 9.58 12.27
N PHE A 147 11.17 8.51 12.72
CA PHE A 147 10.36 7.69 11.81
C PHE A 147 9.13 8.42 11.28
N LYS A 148 8.55 9.32 12.08
CA LYS A 148 7.43 10.17 11.66
C LYS A 148 7.89 11.25 10.71
N GLU A 149 9.03 11.87 10.99
CA GLU A 149 9.65 12.88 10.13
C GLU A 149 9.97 12.29 8.75
N ALA A 150 10.64 11.13 8.70
CA ALA A 150 10.97 10.44 7.46
C ALA A 150 9.72 10.08 6.65
N TYR A 151 8.66 9.59 7.32
CA TYR A 151 7.38 9.31 6.67
C TYR A 151 6.71 10.57 6.12
N ASP A 152 6.68 11.66 6.89
CA ASP A 152 6.10 12.92 6.45
C ASP A 152 6.85 13.50 5.24
N GLU A 153 8.18 13.41 5.23
CA GLU A 153 8.97 13.80 4.06
C GLU A 153 8.67 12.93 2.84
N PHE A 154 8.57 11.61 3.00
CA PHE A 154 8.16 10.70 1.93
C PHE A 154 6.80 11.08 1.35
N LEU A 155 5.81 11.37 2.20
CA LEU A 155 4.47 11.76 1.75
C LEU A 155 4.50 13.08 0.94
N LEU A 156 5.35 14.04 1.34
CA LEU A 156 5.54 15.28 0.61
C LEU A 156 6.25 15.06 -0.73
N ARG A 157 7.33 14.27 -0.76
CA ARG A 157 8.09 13.94 -1.98
C ARG A 157 7.23 13.23 -3.03
N THR A 158 6.36 12.33 -2.59
CA THR A 158 5.47 11.56 -3.47
C THR A 158 4.17 12.29 -3.80
N GLY A 159 3.90 13.45 -3.18
CA GLY A 159 2.67 14.19 -3.35
C GLY A 159 1.42 13.47 -2.82
N LEU A 160 1.62 12.48 -1.94
CA LEU A 160 0.56 11.79 -1.20
C LEU A 160 -0.02 12.66 -0.06
N LYS A 161 0.74 13.66 0.38
CA LYS A 161 0.33 14.75 1.28
C LYS A 161 0.66 16.08 0.59
N ARG A 162 -0.24 17.07 0.69
CA ARG A 162 -0.07 18.40 0.10
C ARG A 162 -0.23 19.51 1.13
#